data_AF-A0AA41T5B2-F1
#
_entry.id   AF-A0AA41T5B2-F1
#
_cell.length_a   1.000
_cell.length_b   1.000
_cell.length_c   1.000
_cell.angle_alpha   90.00
_cell.angle_beta   90.00
_cell.angle_gamma   90.00
#
_symmetry.space_group_name_H-M   'P 1'
#
loop_
_entity.id
_entity.type
_entity.pdbx_description
1 polymer ?
#
loop_
_entity_poly.entity_id
_entity_poly.type
_entity_poly.pdbx_seq_one_letter_code
_entity_poly.pdbx_strand_id
1 'polypeptide(L)'
;MVLCGYDAVNEALVDQPEEFSGRGQQATFDRLFKGYGVAFSNGERTKQLKRFCLHVLRELRVGKRGTEHRIQQEADFLIEALQSTRGTFIEPFFYVNKTVSNINSSIVFGDHFKYEEKVSVTDTDD
;
A
#
# COMPACT_ATOMS: atom_id res chain seq x y z
N MET A 1 -5.66 -3.45 -26.33
CA MET A 1 -7.05 -2.97 -26.24
C MET A 1 -7.09 -1.79 -25.27
N VAL A 2 -7.85 -0.75 -25.57
CA VAL A 2 -8.04 0.40 -24.68
C VAL A 2 -9.54 0.52 -24.42
N LEU A 3 -9.94 0.57 -23.14
CA LEU A 3 -11.33 0.79 -22.72
C LEU A 3 -11.49 2.27 -22.35
N CYS A 4 -12.43 2.95 -22.99
CA CYS A 4 -12.63 4.38 -22.82
C CYS A 4 -14.09 4.66 -22.40
N GLY A 5 -14.26 5.38 -21.29
CA GLY A 5 -15.58 5.70 -20.74
C GLY A 5 -16.06 4.68 -19.72
N TYR A 6 -17.02 5.09 -18.89
CA TYR A 6 -17.54 4.30 -17.77
C TYR A 6 -18.15 2.99 -18.25
N ASP A 7 -19.05 3.02 -19.24
CA ASP A 7 -19.79 1.84 -19.70
C ASP A 7 -18.84 0.73 -20.18
N ALA A 8 -17.85 1.09 -21.02
CA ALA A 8 -16.87 0.14 -21.53
C ALA A 8 -15.97 -0.45 -20.42
N VAL A 9 -15.64 0.34 -19.39
CA VAL A 9 -14.86 -0.14 -18.24
C VAL A 9 -15.71 -1.05 -17.36
N ASN A 10 -16.98 -0.70 -17.14
CA ASN A 10 -17.90 -1.48 -16.32
C ASN A 10 -18.23 -2.83 -16.96
N GLU A 11 -18.59 -2.85 -18.23
CA GLU A 11 -18.93 -4.07 -18.97
C GLU A 11 -17.75 -5.06 -18.95
N ALA A 12 -16.52 -4.58 -19.21
CA ALA A 12 -15.36 -5.45 -19.20
C ALA A 12 -14.96 -5.93 -17.79
N LEU A 13 -14.86 -5.02 -16.81
CA LEU A 13 -14.27 -5.37 -15.50
C LEU A 13 -15.27 -5.92 -14.48
N VAL A 14 -16.57 -5.68 -14.66
CA VAL A 14 -17.64 -6.11 -13.74
C VAL A 14 -18.50 -7.20 -14.35
N ASP A 15 -18.98 -7.02 -15.57
CA ASP A 15 -19.91 -7.97 -16.21
C ASP A 15 -19.17 -9.18 -16.81
N GLN A 16 -17.89 -9.02 -17.20
CA GLN A 16 -17.05 -10.07 -17.79
C GLN A 16 -15.78 -10.37 -16.96
N PRO A 17 -15.88 -10.64 -15.65
CA PRO A 17 -14.73 -10.65 -14.75
C PRO A 17 -13.78 -11.82 -15.01
N GLU A 18 -14.24 -13.00 -15.45
CA GLU A 18 -13.34 -14.13 -15.74
C GLU A 18 -12.41 -13.83 -16.93
N GLU A 19 -12.90 -13.10 -17.94
CA GLU A 19 -12.11 -12.72 -19.12
C GLU A 19 -11.11 -11.59 -18.81
N PHE A 20 -11.48 -10.65 -17.95
CA PHE A 20 -10.68 -9.45 -17.65
C PHE A 20 -10.00 -9.45 -16.28
N SER A 21 -10.06 -10.56 -15.52
CA SER A 21 -9.42 -10.64 -14.20
C SER A 21 -7.89 -10.73 -14.23
N GLY A 22 -7.31 -11.00 -15.41
CA GLY A 22 -5.87 -11.11 -15.61
C GLY A 22 -5.11 -9.83 -15.26
N ARG A 23 -3.88 -9.98 -14.74
CA ARG A 23 -2.95 -8.88 -14.52
C ARG A 23 -2.09 -8.67 -15.77
N GLY A 24 -2.12 -7.45 -16.30
CA GLY A 24 -1.22 -7.02 -17.37
C GLY A 24 0.24 -6.98 -16.89
N GLN A 25 1.17 -7.05 -17.85
CA GLN A 25 2.60 -6.92 -17.58
C GLN A 25 2.99 -5.44 -17.45
N GLN A 26 3.87 -5.16 -16.49
CA GLN A 26 4.46 -3.85 -16.32
C GLN A 26 5.97 -4.02 -16.14
N ALA A 27 6.72 -3.76 -17.20
CA ALA A 27 8.13 -4.14 -17.33
C ALA A 27 9.02 -3.70 -16.16
N THR A 28 8.77 -2.53 -15.56
CA THR A 28 9.51 -2.06 -14.39
C THR A 28 9.30 -2.95 -13.17
N PHE A 29 8.06 -3.34 -12.88
CA PHE A 29 7.74 -4.21 -11.76
C PHE A 29 8.06 -5.67 -12.03
N ASP A 30 7.95 -6.12 -13.28
CA ASP A 30 8.26 -7.50 -13.65
C ASP A 30 9.74 -7.85 -13.43
N ARG A 31 10.65 -6.87 -13.56
CA ARG A 31 12.08 -7.07 -13.24
C ARG A 31 12.31 -7.43 -11.77
N LEU A 32 11.56 -6.81 -10.86
CA LEU A 32 11.70 -7.00 -9.42
C LEU A 32 10.87 -8.19 -8.93
N PHE A 33 9.58 -8.21 -9.28
CA PHE A 33 8.62 -9.16 -8.74
C PHE A 33 8.50 -10.44 -9.56
N LYS A 34 8.91 -10.46 -10.85
CA LYS A 34 8.96 -11.66 -11.70
C LYS A 34 7.66 -12.48 -11.71
N GLY A 35 6.50 -11.81 -11.65
CA GLY A 35 5.18 -12.47 -11.58
C GLY A 35 4.83 -13.10 -10.22
N TYR A 36 5.54 -12.74 -9.15
CA TYR A 36 5.22 -13.10 -7.77
C TYR A 36 4.48 -11.96 -7.03
N GLY A 37 3.91 -12.29 -5.87
CA GLY A 37 3.13 -11.36 -5.06
C GLY A 37 1.67 -11.23 -5.51
N VAL A 38 0.83 -10.70 -4.63
CA VAL A 38 -0.63 -10.63 -4.84
C VAL A 38 -1.04 -9.67 -5.97
N ALA A 39 -0.25 -8.63 -6.23
CA ALA A 39 -0.57 -7.61 -7.23
C ALA A 39 -0.14 -8.00 -8.66
N PHE A 40 0.97 -8.74 -8.79
CA PHE A 40 1.65 -8.97 -10.09
C PHE A 40 1.61 -10.43 -10.57
N SER A 41 1.05 -11.35 -9.78
CA SER A 41 0.83 -12.73 -10.21
C SER A 41 -0.42 -12.87 -11.09
N ASN A 42 -0.57 -14.04 -11.73
CA ASN A 42 -1.79 -14.46 -12.44
C ASN A 42 -2.26 -15.85 -12.02
N GLY A 43 -3.49 -16.20 -12.41
CA GLY A 43 -4.08 -17.54 -12.26
C GLY A 43 -4.30 -17.93 -10.80
N GLU A 44 -4.14 -19.23 -10.49
CA GLU A 44 -4.42 -19.76 -9.15
C GLU A 44 -3.51 -19.15 -8.07
N ARG A 45 -2.28 -18.76 -8.42
CA ARG A 45 -1.35 -18.09 -7.50
C ARG A 45 -1.97 -16.81 -6.92
N THR A 46 -2.51 -15.94 -7.78
CA THR A 46 -3.15 -14.69 -7.34
C THR A 46 -4.40 -14.97 -6.53
N LYS A 47 -5.20 -15.96 -6.95
CA LYS A 47 -6.42 -16.35 -6.23
C LYS A 47 -6.08 -16.80 -4.80
N GLN A 48 -5.06 -17.64 -4.62
CA GLN A 48 -4.60 -18.10 -3.30
C GLN A 48 -4.02 -16.96 -2.45
N LEU A 49 -3.08 -16.18 -2.99
CA LEU A 49 -2.46 -15.08 -2.27
C LEU A 49 -3.48 -14.02 -1.85
N LYS A 50 -4.43 -13.68 -2.73
CA LYS A 50 -5.50 -12.72 -2.42
C LYS A 50 -6.39 -13.23 -1.28
N ARG A 51 -6.80 -14.50 -1.31
CA ARG A 51 -7.59 -15.11 -0.21
C ARG A 51 -6.83 -15.07 1.11
N PHE A 52 -5.56 -15.45 1.10
CA PHE A 52 -4.70 -15.42 2.29
C PHE A 52 -4.53 -14.00 2.84
N CYS A 53 -4.12 -13.04 2.01
CA CYS A 53 -3.93 -11.64 2.44
C CYS A 53 -5.23 -11.04 3.00
N LEU A 54 -6.38 -11.28 2.35
CA LEU A 54 -7.67 -10.79 2.85
C LEU A 54 -8.04 -11.42 4.20
N HIS A 55 -7.73 -12.69 4.42
CA HIS A 55 -7.93 -13.34 5.71
C HIS A 55 -7.04 -12.70 6.78
N VAL A 56 -5.74 -12.57 6.54
CA VAL A 56 -4.80 -11.94 7.49
C VAL A 56 -5.20 -10.50 7.81
N LEU A 57 -5.58 -9.69 6.81
CA LEU A 57 -6.01 -8.31 7.03
C LEU A 57 -7.27 -8.24 7.94
N ARG A 58 -8.19 -9.20 7.82
CA ARG A 58 -9.38 -9.28 8.71
C ARG A 58 -9.00 -9.66 10.13
N GLU A 59 -8.07 -10.60 10.31
CA GLU A 59 -7.54 -10.99 11.63
C GLU A 59 -6.80 -9.83 12.30
N LEU A 60 -6.04 -9.05 11.54
CA LEU A 60 -5.41 -7.80 11.98
C LEU A 60 -6.40 -6.65 12.19
N ARG A 61 -7.70 -6.90 12.06
CA ARG A 61 -8.81 -5.95 12.27
C ARG A 61 -8.75 -4.72 11.35
N VAL A 62 -8.20 -4.89 10.15
CA VAL A 62 -8.26 -3.88 9.08
C VAL A 62 -9.71 -3.62 8.67
N GLY A 63 -10.09 -2.35 8.63
CA GLY A 63 -11.48 -1.92 8.42
C GLY A 63 -12.36 -1.99 9.67
N LYS A 64 -11.78 -2.23 10.86
CA LYS A 64 -12.46 -2.15 12.16
C LYS A 64 -11.77 -1.12 13.07
N ARG A 65 -12.29 -0.95 14.29
CA ARG A 65 -11.77 -0.02 15.32
C ARG A 65 -10.26 -0.11 15.58
N GLY A 66 -9.66 -1.29 15.41
CA GLY A 66 -8.22 -1.48 15.62
C GLY A 66 -7.35 -0.67 14.64
N THR A 67 -7.74 -0.60 13.37
CA THR A 67 -7.03 0.23 12.38
C THR A 67 -7.39 1.70 12.51
N GLU A 68 -8.61 2.03 12.90
CA GLU A 68 -9.00 3.41 13.21
C GLU A 68 -8.10 4.02 14.30
N HIS A 69 -7.86 3.30 15.39
CA HIS A 69 -6.95 3.76 16.44
C HIS A 69 -5.53 3.99 15.91
N ARG A 70 -5.01 3.12 15.05
CA ARG A 70 -3.68 3.28 14.44
C ARG A 70 -3.61 4.51 13.54
N ILE A 71 -4.67 4.78 12.78
CA ILE A 71 -4.77 5.98 11.94
C ILE A 71 -4.81 7.24 12.81
N GLN A 72 -5.61 7.24 13.88
CA GLN A 72 -5.69 8.36 14.82
C GLN A 72 -4.32 8.64 15.47
N GLN A 73 -3.65 7.59 15.95
CA GLN A 73 -2.32 7.70 16.55
C GLN A 73 -1.29 8.27 15.56
N GLU A 74 -1.27 7.81 14.30
CA GLU A 74 -0.37 8.38 13.28
C GLU A 74 -0.75 9.81 12.88
N ALA A 75 -2.03 10.17 12.93
CA ALA A 75 -2.47 11.55 12.73
C ALA A 75 -1.97 12.47 13.85
N ASP A 76 -1.97 12.01 15.11
CA ASP A 76 -1.42 12.76 16.24
C ASP A 76 0.10 12.98 16.04
N PHE A 77 0.84 11.93 15.65
CA PHE A 77 2.27 12.07 15.33
C PHE A 77 2.53 13.03 14.15
N LEU A 78 1.68 13.02 13.13
CA LEU A 78 1.78 13.97 12.03
C LEU A 78 1.55 15.41 12.53
N ILE A 79 0.55 15.64 13.38
CA ILE A 79 0.27 16.96 13.96
C ILE A 79 1.47 17.45 14.77
N GLU A 80 2.03 16.60 15.64
CA GLU A 80 3.24 16.92 16.42
C GLU A 80 4.42 17.27 15.50
N ALA A 81 4.66 16.47 14.45
CA ALA A 81 5.72 16.69 13.49
C ALA A 81 5.55 17.99 12.69
N LEU A 82 4.31 18.39 12.39
CA LEU A 82 4.02 19.67 11.73
C LEU A 82 4.17 20.84 12.70
N GLN A 83 3.72 20.72 13.95
CA GLN A 83 3.87 21.77 14.97
C GLN A 83 5.34 22.05 15.29
N SER A 84 6.20 21.02 15.29
CA SER A 84 7.64 21.16 15.54
C SER A 84 8.36 22.02 14.49
N THR A 85 7.79 22.15 13.28
CA THR A 85 8.33 23.00 12.20
C THR A 85 8.17 24.49 12.50
N ARG A 86 7.35 24.86 13.50
CA ARG A 86 7.08 26.25 13.92
C ARG A 86 6.65 27.18 12.78
N GLY A 87 5.94 26.63 11.79
CA GLY A 87 5.43 27.38 10.64
C GLY A 87 6.49 27.72 9.58
N THR A 88 7.62 27.04 9.60
CA THR A 88 8.60 27.13 8.51
C THR A 88 8.06 26.50 7.22
N PHE A 89 8.64 26.87 6.08
CA PHE A 89 8.31 26.24 4.82
C PHE A 89 8.73 24.76 4.87
N ILE A 90 7.79 23.87 4.56
CA ILE A 90 8.01 22.43 4.53
C ILE A 90 7.56 21.85 3.19
N GLU A 91 8.09 20.67 2.85
CA GLU A 91 7.57 19.83 1.78
C GLU A 91 6.49 18.88 2.35
N PRO A 92 5.19 19.12 2.13
CA PRO A 92 4.13 18.34 2.79
C PRO A 92 4.09 16.88 2.32
N PHE A 93 4.55 16.62 1.09
CA PHE A 93 4.55 15.29 0.50
C PHE A 93 5.35 14.30 1.36
N PHE A 94 6.50 14.71 1.90
CA PHE A 94 7.32 13.85 2.76
C PHE A 94 6.57 13.40 4.02
N TYR A 95 5.97 14.35 4.75
CA TYR A 95 5.25 14.08 6.00
C TYR A 95 4.05 13.16 5.76
N VAL A 96 3.21 13.47 4.76
CA VAL A 96 2.03 12.66 4.44
C VAL A 96 2.42 11.24 4.00
N ASN A 97 3.43 11.10 3.14
CA ASN A 97 3.89 9.77 2.73
C ASN A 97 4.47 8.97 3.90
N LYS A 98 5.19 9.62 4.82
CA LYS A 98 5.68 8.96 6.04
C LYS A 98 4.52 8.48 6.91
N THR A 99 3.50 9.30 7.14
CA THR A 99 2.29 8.92 7.90
C THR A 99 1.58 7.71 7.27
N VAL A 100 1.33 7.74 5.96
CA VAL A 100 0.68 6.63 5.24
C VAL A 100 1.54 5.37 5.28
N SER A 101 2.86 5.52 5.14
CA SER A 101 3.80 4.40 5.21
C SER A 101 3.79 3.78 6.61
N ASN A 102 3.82 4.58 7.67
CA ASN A 102 3.76 4.12 9.05
C ASN A 102 2.47 3.35 9.36
N ILE A 103 1.31 3.79 8.84
CA ILE A 103 0.05 3.04 8.98
C ILE A 103 0.23 1.64 8.36
N ASN A 104 0.78 1.54 7.15
CA ASN A 104 1.05 0.25 6.50
C ASN A 104 2.09 -0.57 7.29
N SER A 105 3.17 0.05 7.77
CA SER A 105 4.20 -0.59 8.57
C SER A 105 3.65 -1.16 9.87
N SER A 106 2.76 -0.44 10.55
CA SER A 106 2.12 -0.95 11.77
C SER A 106 1.29 -2.21 11.47
N ILE A 107 0.68 -2.30 10.29
CA ILE A 107 -0.14 -3.45 9.87
C ILE A 107 0.76 -4.64 9.51
N VAL A 108 1.81 -4.41 8.73
CA VAL A 108 2.66 -5.48 8.19
C VAL A 108 3.74 -5.93 9.17
N PHE A 109 4.36 -4.99 9.88
CA PHE A 109 5.50 -5.22 10.77
C PHE A 109 5.14 -5.12 12.25
N GLY A 110 3.95 -4.61 12.59
CA GLY A 110 3.50 -4.45 13.97
C GLY A 110 3.97 -3.17 14.66
N ASP A 111 4.79 -2.35 13.98
CA ASP A 111 5.38 -1.13 14.52
C ASP A 111 5.44 0.01 13.48
N HIS A 112 5.62 1.24 13.94
CA HIS A 112 5.76 2.42 13.10
C HIS A 112 7.20 2.95 13.11
N PHE A 113 7.58 3.66 12.04
CA PHE A 113 8.90 4.28 11.98
C PHE A 113 8.86 5.70 12.54
N LYS A 114 9.95 6.13 13.19
CA LYS A 114 10.07 7.52 13.65
C LYS A 114 10.16 8.47 12.45
N TYR A 115 9.58 9.66 12.59
CA TYR A 115 9.60 10.70 11.55
C TYR A 115 11.02 11.22 11.27
N GLU A 116 11.91 11.17 12.26
CA GLU A 116 13.29 11.65 12.16
C GLU A 116 14.29 10.56 11.74
N GLU A 117 13.86 9.32 11.60
CA GLU A 117 14.74 8.23 11.20
C GLU A 117 14.98 8.30 9.70
N LYS A 118 16.14 8.85 9.31
CA LYS A 118 16.73 8.55 8.01
C LYS A 118 17.00 7.05 8.01
N VAL A 119 16.28 6.31 7.16
CA VAL A 119 16.68 4.96 6.79
C VAL A 119 17.97 5.13 6.02
N SER A 120 19.11 5.00 6.72
CA SER A 120 20.39 4.79 6.08
C SER A 120 20.25 3.48 5.32
N VAL A 121 20.19 3.57 3.99
CA VAL A 121 20.56 2.44 3.14
C VAL A 121 22.01 2.20 3.47
N THR A 122 22.27 1.25 4.36
CA THR A 122 23.61 0.70 4.51
C THR A 122 23.82 -0.05 3.21
N ASP A 123 24.57 0.56 2.30
CA ASP A 123 25.19 -0.15 1.19
C ASP A 123 26.03 -1.28 1.82
N THR A 124 25.48 -2.50 1.82
CA THR A 124 26.30 -3.71 1.86
C THR A 124 26.84 -3.92 0.46
N ASP A 125 27.91 -3.19 0.15
CA ASP A 125 28.96 -3.66 -0.76
C ASP A 125 30.02 -4.37 0.09
N ASP A 126 29.91 -5.71 0.19
CA ASP A 126 30.97 -6.70 0.00
C ASP A 126 30.37 -8.13 0.04
#